data_AF-A0A1P8QJS1-F1
#
_entry.id   AF-A0A1P8QJS1-F1
#
_cell.length_a   1.000
_cell.length_b   1.000
_cell.length_c   1.000
_cell.angle_alpha   90.00
_cell.angle_beta   90.00
_cell.angle_gamma   90.00
#
_symmetry.space_group_name_H-M   'P 1'
#
loop_
_entity.id
_entity.type
_entity.pdbx_description
1 polymer ?
#
loop_
_entity_poly.entity_id
_entity_poly.type
_entity_poly.pdbx_seq_one_letter_code
_entity_poly.pdbx_strand_id
1 'polypeptide(L)'
;MLRSFEERERAEELLFVIGEERRFLNRRAGAQALADFAIRKLGCDARTSRAYADVLIDAMIHGASNEALLERVRADLAANLADFSLEELRAVMLGGSDPALRSRPVVTPRSPVRSSSRL
;
A
#
# COMPACT_ATOMS: atom_id res chain seq x y z
N MET A 1 10.04 -46.90 -1.26
CA MET A 1 8.71 -46.25 -1.18
C MET A 1 8.60 -45.26 -0.04
N LEU A 2 9.08 -45.54 1.19
CA LEU A 2 8.99 -44.59 2.32
C LEU A 2 9.73 -43.25 2.09
N ARG A 3 10.96 -43.29 1.56
CA ARG A 3 11.72 -42.04 1.26
C ARG A 3 11.00 -41.08 0.32
N SER A 4 10.30 -41.60 -0.70
CA SER A 4 9.55 -40.76 -1.64
C SER A 4 8.28 -40.14 -1.04
N PHE A 5 7.74 -40.68 0.05
CA PHE A 5 6.63 -40.05 0.78
C PHE A 5 7.13 -38.95 1.71
N GLU A 6 8.20 -39.20 2.48
CA GLU A 6 8.84 -38.17 3.31
C GLU A 6 9.36 -36.99 2.47
N GLU A 7 9.91 -37.25 1.29
CA GLU A 7 10.34 -36.21 0.35
C GLU A 7 9.16 -35.37 -0.18
N ARG A 8 8.00 -35.99 -0.39
CA ARG A 8 6.78 -35.27 -0.81
C ARG A 8 6.20 -34.43 0.33
N GLU A 9 6.15 -34.98 1.54
CA GLU A 9 5.70 -34.28 2.74
C GLU A 9 6.55 -33.02 2.97
N ARG A 10 7.88 -33.15 2.93
CA ARG A 10 8.79 -31.98 3.04
C ARG A 10 8.58 -30.96 1.92
N ALA A 11 8.30 -31.42 0.70
CA ALA A 11 8.03 -30.52 -0.42
C ALA A 11 6.71 -29.75 -0.21
N GLU A 12 5.67 -30.41 0.30
CA GLU A 12 4.38 -29.79 0.63
C GLU A 12 4.50 -28.78 1.78
N GLU A 13 5.22 -29.13 2.85
CA GLU A 13 5.53 -28.20 3.95
C GLU A 13 6.27 -26.96 3.46
N LEU A 14 7.27 -27.13 2.59
CA LEU A 14 8.03 -26.02 2.03
C LEU A 14 7.13 -25.10 1.17
N LEU A 15 6.26 -25.69 0.33
CA LEU A 15 5.31 -24.92 -0.47
C LEU A 15 4.32 -24.15 0.41
N PHE A 16 3.86 -24.74 1.50
CA PHE A 16 3.02 -24.06 2.48
C PHE A 16 3.73 -22.87 3.11
N VAL A 17 4.97 -23.05 3.60
CA VAL A 17 5.77 -21.97 4.20
C VAL A 17 6.00 -20.81 3.22
N ILE A 18 6.36 -21.12 1.97
CA ILE A 18 6.52 -20.10 0.91
C ILE A 18 5.20 -19.37 0.66
N GLY A 19 4.08 -20.09 0.68
CA GLY A 19 2.74 -19.53 0.55
C GLY A 19 2.41 -18.54 1.65
N GLU A 20 2.65 -18.91 2.91
CA GLU A 20 2.42 -18.06 4.08
C GLU A 20 3.35 -16.84 4.10
N GLU A 21 4.64 -17.01 3.78
CA GLU A 21 5.58 -15.90 3.67
C GLU A 21 5.10 -14.88 2.65
N ARG A 22 4.67 -15.32 1.46
CA ARG A 22 4.11 -14.43 0.43
C ARG A 22 2.86 -13.70 0.91
N ARG A 23 1.95 -14.39 1.60
CA ARG A 23 0.74 -13.77 2.16
C ARG A 23 1.11 -12.68 3.17
N PHE A 24 2.06 -12.96 4.06
CA PHE A 24 2.54 -12.00 5.05
C PHE A 24 3.20 -10.78 4.39
N LEU A 25 4.10 -10.99 3.43
CA LEU A 25 4.79 -9.91 2.73
C LEU A 25 3.82 -9.02 1.95
N ASN A 26 2.83 -9.60 1.28
CA ASN A 26 1.80 -8.84 0.57
C ASN A 26 0.96 -7.99 1.52
N ARG A 27 0.57 -8.55 2.67
CA ARG A 27 -0.21 -7.82 3.68
C ARG A 27 0.59 -6.67 4.29
N ARG A 28 1.86 -6.91 4.60
CA ARG A 28 2.80 -5.88 5.07
C ARG A 28 2.96 -4.76 4.04
N ALA A 29 3.12 -5.10 2.77
CA ALA A 29 3.23 -4.11 1.69
C ALA A 29 1.95 -3.26 1.57
N GLY A 30 0.77 -3.87 1.74
CA GLY A 30 -0.50 -3.14 1.78
C GLY A 30 -0.61 -2.17 2.95
N ALA A 31 -0.19 -2.57 4.16
CA ALA A 31 -0.16 -1.68 5.32
C ALA A 31 0.80 -0.49 5.11
N GLN A 32 1.97 -0.73 4.53
CA GLN A 32 2.91 0.33 4.13
C GLN A 32 2.28 1.30 3.12
N ALA A 33 1.60 0.77 2.08
CA ALA A 33 0.96 1.58 1.06
C ALA A 33 -0.16 2.47 1.63
N LEU A 34 -0.94 1.95 2.60
CA LEU A 34 -1.94 2.73 3.33
C LEU A 34 -1.33 3.88 4.12
N ALA A 35 -0.24 3.61 4.86
CA ALA A 35 0.46 4.66 5.61
C ALA A 35 1.02 5.74 4.68
N ASP A 36 1.68 5.34 3.59
CA ASP A 36 2.22 6.26 2.58
C ASP A 36 1.13 7.07 1.90
N PHE A 37 -0.05 6.48 1.66
CA PHE A 37 -1.20 7.20 1.15
C PHE A 37 -1.69 8.24 2.16
N ALA A 38 -1.96 7.82 3.40
CA ALA A 38 -2.54 8.69 4.42
C ALA A 38 -1.62 9.88 4.73
N ILE A 39 -0.33 9.61 4.96
CA ILE A 39 0.64 10.65 5.28
C ILE A 39 0.87 11.62 4.11
N ARG A 40 0.87 11.13 2.86
CA ARG A 40 0.93 12.04 1.69
C ARG A 40 -0.29 12.95 1.62
N LYS A 41 -1.50 12.45 1.93
CA LYS A 41 -2.71 13.29 1.93
C LYS A 41 -2.67 14.34 3.04
N LEU A 42 -2.11 14.01 4.19
CA LEU A 42 -1.89 14.94 5.31
C LEU A 42 -0.74 15.93 5.07
N GLY A 43 0.03 15.76 4.00
CA GLY A 43 1.15 16.63 3.66
C GLY A 43 2.37 16.47 4.57
N CYS A 44 2.49 15.34 5.28
CA CYS A 44 3.66 15.08 6.14
C CYS A 44 4.77 14.33 5.37
N ASP A 45 5.93 14.22 6.00
CA ASP A 45 7.14 13.68 5.39
C ASP A 45 7.21 12.14 5.41
N ALA A 46 8.20 11.59 4.69
CA ALA A 46 8.43 10.15 4.60
C ALA A 46 8.79 9.50 5.95
N ARG A 47 9.39 10.26 6.87
CA ARG A 47 9.71 9.77 8.22
C ARG A 47 8.44 9.52 9.02
N THR A 48 7.47 10.43 8.95
CA THR A 48 6.15 10.29 9.56
C THR A 48 5.41 9.10 8.94
N SER A 49 5.54 8.91 7.62
CA SER A 49 4.97 7.74 6.93
C SER A 49 5.50 6.42 7.49
N ARG A 50 6.82 6.31 7.65
CA ARG A 50 7.43 5.10 8.21
C ARG A 50 6.97 4.81 9.64
N ALA A 51 6.91 5.84 10.49
CA ALA A 51 6.43 5.68 11.86
C ALA A 51 4.97 5.20 11.90
N TYR A 52 4.12 5.74 11.02
CA TYR A 52 2.72 5.31 10.94
C TYR A 52 2.59 3.90 10.36
N ALA A 53 3.39 3.53 9.36
CA ALA A 53 3.45 2.19 8.82
C ALA A 53 3.85 1.16 9.89
N ASP A 54 4.85 1.49 10.73
CA ASP A 54 5.27 0.61 11.83
C ASP A 54 4.11 0.34 12.80
N VAL A 55 3.27 1.34 13.10
CA VAL A 55 2.06 1.16 13.93
C VAL A 55 1.03 0.24 13.27
N LEU A 56 0.78 0.39 11.96
CA LEU A 56 -0.16 -0.48 11.23
C LEU A 56 0.36 -1.91 11.10
N ILE A 57 1.66 -2.07 10.87
CA ILE A 57 2.33 -3.38 10.77
C ILE A 57 2.35 -4.06 12.14
N ASP A 58 2.59 -3.33 13.23
CA ASP A 58 2.53 -3.88 14.57
C ASP A 58 1.11 -4.39 14.91
N ALA A 59 0.08 -3.61 14.60
CA ALA A 59 -1.31 -4.05 14.77
C ALA A 59 -1.63 -5.30 13.93
N MET A 60 -1.13 -5.35 12.69
CA MET A 60 -1.25 -6.51 11.80
C MET A 60 -0.59 -7.76 12.41
N ILE A 61 0.61 -7.63 12.97
CA ILE A 61 1.35 -8.72 13.63
C ILE A 61 0.57 -9.23 14.85
N HIS A 62 -0.08 -8.33 15.58
CA HIS A 62 -0.97 -8.66 16.71
C HIS A 62 -2.37 -9.13 16.29
N GLY A 63 -2.61 -9.38 15.00
CA GLY A 63 -3.82 -10.05 14.51
C GLY A 63 -4.93 -9.13 14.01
N ALA A 64 -4.74 -7.80 13.96
CA ALA A 64 -5.74 -6.88 13.43
C ALA A 64 -6.07 -7.18 11.95
N SER A 65 -7.34 -7.39 11.61
CA SER A 65 -7.78 -7.69 10.23
C SER A 65 -7.50 -6.53 9.26
N ASN A 66 -7.52 -6.81 7.95
CA ASN A 66 -7.35 -5.76 6.94
C ASN A 66 -8.44 -4.69 7.07
N GLU A 67 -9.69 -5.10 7.27
CA GLU A 67 -10.81 -4.20 7.54
C GLU A 67 -10.56 -3.29 8.76
N ALA A 68 -10.00 -3.83 9.85
CA ALA A 68 -9.67 -3.02 11.02
C ALA A 68 -8.58 -1.97 10.72
N LEU A 69 -7.57 -2.33 9.92
CA LEU A 69 -6.55 -1.38 9.48
C LEU A 69 -7.13 -0.29 8.56
N LEU A 70 -8.00 -0.67 7.63
CA LEU A 70 -8.68 0.27 6.72
C LEU A 70 -9.55 1.26 7.50
N GLU A 71 -10.34 0.77 8.47
CA GLU A 71 -11.18 1.60 9.31
C GLU A 71 -10.37 2.57 10.18
N ARG A 72 -9.25 2.10 10.72
CA ARG A 72 -8.33 2.95 11.48
C ARG A 72 -7.80 4.10 10.62
N VAL A 73 -7.27 3.78 9.44
CA VAL A 73 -6.74 4.80 8.52
C VAL A 73 -7.83 5.76 8.06
N ARG A 74 -9.05 5.26 7.80
CA ARG A 74 -10.20 6.11 7.48
C ARG A 74 -10.52 7.08 8.61
N ALA A 75 -10.59 6.59 9.85
CA ALA A 75 -10.86 7.43 11.01
C ALA A 75 -9.77 8.50 11.21
N ASP A 76 -8.50 8.13 11.05
CA ASP A 76 -7.37 9.06 11.15
C ASP A 76 -7.43 10.14 10.06
N LEU A 77 -7.80 9.78 8.82
CA LEU A 77 -7.98 10.74 7.72
C LEU A 77 -9.19 11.64 7.90
N ALA A 78 -10.33 11.09 8.33
CA ALA A 78 -11.55 11.84 8.58
C ALA A 78 -11.38 12.86 9.71
N ALA A 79 -10.57 12.54 10.72
CA ALA A 79 -10.27 13.44 11.83
C ALA A 79 -9.41 14.65 11.42
N ASN A 80 -8.62 14.55 10.34
CA ASN A 80 -7.58 15.53 10.01
C ASN A 80 -7.74 16.20 8.64
N LEU A 81 -8.46 15.60 7.69
CA LEU A 81 -8.50 16.09 6.31
C LEU A 81 -9.88 15.92 5.65
N ALA A 82 -10.27 14.69 5.38
CA ALA A 82 -11.46 14.36 4.59
C ALA A 82 -11.87 12.91 4.83
N ASP A 83 -13.15 12.62 4.59
CA ASP A 83 -13.65 11.24 4.60
C ASP A 83 -13.28 10.54 3.28
N PHE A 84 -12.75 9.33 3.39
CA PHE A 84 -12.38 8.46 2.27
C PHE A 84 -13.18 7.18 2.37
N SER A 85 -13.65 6.67 1.24
CA SER A 85 -14.38 5.41 1.24
C SER A 85 -13.44 4.23 1.55
N LEU A 86 -13.96 3.20 2.21
CA LEU A 86 -13.21 1.97 2.44
C LEU A 86 -12.80 1.28 1.14
N GLU A 87 -13.56 1.45 0.06
CA GLU A 87 -13.22 0.91 -1.25
C GLU A 87 -11.97 1.56 -1.84
N GLU A 88 -11.84 2.89 -1.73
CA GLU A 88 -10.64 3.61 -2.15
C GLU A 88 -9.41 3.16 -1.34
N LEU A 89 -9.54 3.07 -0.02
CA LEU A 89 -8.46 2.62 0.85
C LEU A 89 -8.09 1.15 0.58
N ARG A 90 -9.08 0.28 0.34
CA ARG A 90 -8.84 -1.12 -0.03
C ARG A 90 -8.11 -1.22 -1.36
N ALA A 91 -8.45 -0.38 -2.34
CA ALA A 91 -7.73 -0.33 -3.61
C ALA A 91 -6.26 0.03 -3.40
N VAL A 92 -5.95 1.04 -2.58
CA VAL A 92 -4.58 1.40 -2.21
C VAL A 92 -3.83 0.23 -1.57
N MET A 93 -4.45 -0.44 -0.60
CA MET A 93 -3.86 -1.57 0.11
C MET A 93 -3.52 -2.75 -0.81
N LEU A 94 -4.33 -2.97 -1.85
CA LEU A 94 -4.13 -4.04 -2.84
C LEU A 94 -3.16 -3.64 -3.98
N GLY A 95 -2.52 -2.47 -3.90
CA GLY A 95 -1.61 -1.98 -4.94
C GLY A 95 -2.31 -1.31 -6.13
N GLY A 96 -3.60 -1.00 -6.01
CA GLY A 96 -4.31 -0.12 -6.92
C GLY A 96 -3.73 1.30 -6.87
N SER A 97 -3.63 1.95 -8.04
CA SER A 97 -3.21 3.34 -8.14
C SER A 97 -4.12 4.26 -7.30
N ASP A 98 -3.57 5.29 -6.67
CA ASP A 98 -4.34 6.35 -6.00
C ASP A 98 -5.47 6.81 -6.96
N PRO A 99 -6.76 6.71 -6.57
CA PRO A 99 -7.85 7.15 -7.44
C PRO A 99 -7.72 8.64 -7.80
N ALA A 100 -7.06 9.46 -6.97
CA ALA A 100 -6.74 10.85 -7.28
C ALA A 100 -5.65 11.03 -8.35
N LEU A 101 -4.84 10.00 -8.66
CA LEU A 101 -3.93 9.99 -9.81
C LEU A 101 -4.66 9.67 -11.12
N ARG A 102 -5.84 9.05 -11.07
CA ARG A 102 -6.66 8.78 -12.27
C ARG A 102 -7.42 10.01 -12.76
N SER A 103 -7.68 10.97 -11.88
CA SER A 103 -8.50 12.16 -12.16
C SER A 103 -7.71 13.44 -12.44
N ARG A 104 -6.37 13.40 -12.38
CA ARG A 104 -5.53 14.56 -12.77
C ARG A 104 -5.30 14.54 -14.29
N PRO A 105 -5.83 15.51 -15.07
CA PRO A 105 -5.42 15.63 -16.46
C PRO A 105 -3.92 15.90 -16.49
N VAL A 106 -3.20 15.13 -17.31
CA VAL A 106 -1.79 15.41 -17.62
C VAL A 106 -1.75 16.80 -18.26
N VAL A 107 -1.36 17.81 -17.48
CA VAL A 107 -0.99 19.11 -18.03
C VAL A 107 0.33 18.88 -18.74
N THR A 108 0.26 18.64 -20.05
CA THR A 108 1.45 18.70 -20.90
C THR A 108 2.00 20.12 -20.82
N PRO A 109 3.27 20.32 -20.41
CA PRO A 109 3.86 21.63 -20.47
C PRO A 109 3.88 22.07 -21.94
N ARG A 110 3.22 23.19 -22.23
CA ARG A 110 3.26 23.83 -23.56
C ARG A 110 4.74 24.06 -23.91
N SER A 111 5.17 23.46 -25.02
CA SER A 111 6.49 23.66 -25.58
C SER A 111 6.74 25.17 -25.79
N PRO A 112 7.86 25.75 -25.33
CA PRO A 112 8.13 27.16 -25.54
C PRO A 112 8.36 27.40 -27.03
N VAL A 113 7.48 28.21 -27.63
CA VAL A 113 7.64 28.74 -28.98
C VAL A 113 8.98 29.48 -29.04
N ARG A 114 9.91 28.94 -29.83
CA ARG A 114 11.22 29.55 -30.08
C ARG A 114 10.99 30.78 -30.96
N SER A 115 10.87 31.97 -30.35
CA SER A 115 10.90 33.23 -31.09
C SER A 115 12.27 33.39 -31.75
N SER A 116 12.32 33.14 -33.05
CA SER A 116 13.48 33.44 -33.89
C SER A 116 13.50 34.96 -34.14
N SER A 117 14.30 35.68 -33.35
CA SER A 117 14.62 37.07 -33.63
C SER A 117 15.68 37.15 -34.72
N ARG A 118 15.34 37.86 -35.79
CA ARG A 118 16.22 38.26 -36.89
C ARG A 118 17.36 39.14 -36.36
N LEU A 119 18.59 38.85 -36.80
CA LEU A 119 19.61 39.82 -37.15
C LEU A 119 20.39 39.26 -38.35
#